data_AF-A0A0B9GH31-F1
#
_entry.id   AF-A0A0B9GH31-F1
#
_cell.length_a   1.000
_cell.length_b   1.000
_cell.length_c   1.000
_cell.angle_alpha   90.00
_cell.angle_beta   90.00
_cell.angle_gamma   90.00
#
_symmetry.space_group_name_H-M   'P 1'
#
loop_
_entity.id
_entity.type
_entity.pdbx_description
1 polymer ?
#
loop_
_entity_poly.entity_id
_entity_poly.type
_entity_poly.pdbx_seq_one_letter_code
_entity_poly.pdbx_strand_id
1 'polypeptide(L)'
;MSNKFIITWDNMQMYTRQLAEKLLPAEQWKGIIAVSRGGLVPSAILARELGIRYVDTVCISSYDHDHQRDMKVLKQAEGDGEGFIVIDDLVDTGGTAEMIRQMYPKAKFVTVCAKPAGKHLVDDYVVDIPQETWIEQPWDMAVTFVDPIAKQ
;
A
#
# COMPACT_ATOMS: atom_id res chain seq x y z
N MET A 1 -21.89 -8.97 -11.98
CA MET A 1 -21.64 -7.81 -11.09
C MET A 1 -20.19 -7.92 -10.65
N SER A 2 -19.35 -6.92 -10.88
CA SER A 2 -17.99 -6.93 -10.32
C SER A 2 -18.11 -7.04 -8.80
N ASN A 3 -17.46 -8.03 -8.19
CA ASN A 3 -17.35 -8.08 -6.73
C ASN A 3 -16.52 -6.87 -6.31
N LYS A 4 -17.20 -5.83 -5.82
CA LYS A 4 -16.55 -4.67 -5.20
C LYS A 4 -16.26 -5.02 -3.74
N PHE A 5 -15.04 -4.75 -3.31
CA PHE A 5 -14.65 -4.84 -1.91
C PHE A 5 -14.37 -3.42 -1.40
N ILE A 6 -15.21 -2.95 -0.50
CA ILE A 6 -15.13 -1.59 0.04
C ILE A 6 -14.27 -1.61 1.29
N ILE A 7 -13.21 -0.79 1.32
CA ILE A 7 -12.39 -0.57 2.51
C ILE A 7 -12.75 0.79 3.10
N THR A 8 -13.34 0.79 4.29
CA THR A 8 -13.60 2.03 5.04
C THR A 8 -12.32 2.55 5.72
N TRP A 9 -12.34 3.80 6.21
CA TRP A 9 -11.25 4.35 7.01
C TRP A 9 -10.95 3.48 8.25
N ASP A 10 -11.98 2.98 8.93
CA ASP A 10 -11.82 2.09 10.09
C ASP A 10 -11.17 0.77 9.70
N ASN A 11 -11.55 0.18 8.56
CA ASN A 11 -10.91 -1.03 8.05
C ASN A 11 -9.42 -0.79 7.77
N MET A 12 -9.09 0.29 7.04
CA MET A 12 -7.70 0.63 6.73
C MET A 12 -6.86 0.81 8.01
N GLN A 13 -7.39 1.49 9.01
CA GLN A 13 -6.74 1.65 10.30
C GLN A 13 -6.55 0.32 11.02
N MET A 14 -7.59 -0.50 11.15
CA MET A 14 -7.49 -1.79 11.84
C MET A 14 -6.52 -2.74 11.15
N TYR A 15 -6.56 -2.85 9.82
CA TYR A 15 -5.64 -3.70 9.08
C TYR A 15 -4.20 -3.22 9.21
N THR A 16 -3.96 -1.91 9.10
CA THR A 16 -2.60 -1.38 9.24
C THR A 16 -2.07 -1.53 10.67
N ARG A 17 -2.93 -1.49 11.69
CA ARG A 17 -2.54 -1.80 13.09
C ARG A 17 -2.14 -3.26 13.26
N GLN A 18 -2.85 -4.20 12.65
CA GLN A 18 -2.45 -5.62 12.63
C GLN A 18 -1.10 -5.80 11.91
N LEU A 19 -0.86 -5.03 10.85
CA LEU A 19 0.45 -5.04 10.19
C LEU A 19 1.56 -4.50 11.11
N ALA A 20 1.29 -3.45 11.88
CA ALA A 20 2.23 -2.91 12.87
C ALA A 20 2.60 -3.94 13.95
N GLU A 21 1.65 -4.75 14.42
CA GLU A 21 1.90 -5.82 15.39
C GLU A 21 2.93 -6.83 14.88
N LYS A 22 2.86 -7.18 13.58
CA LYS A 22 3.83 -8.08 12.93
C LYS A 22 5.23 -7.47 12.76
N LEU A 23 5.35 -6.15 12.89
CA LEU A 23 6.59 -5.39 12.68
C LEU A 23 7.31 -5.05 13.98
N LEU A 24 6.81 -5.47 15.14
CA LEU A 24 7.50 -5.29 16.43
C LEU A 24 8.71 -6.24 16.57
N PRO A 25 9.76 -5.86 17.34
CA PRO A 25 9.95 -4.59 18.05
C PRO A 25 10.23 -3.41 17.11
N ALA A 26 9.82 -2.19 17.48
CA ALA A 26 9.93 -1.03 16.59
C ALA A 26 11.38 -0.53 16.40
N GLU A 27 12.24 -0.73 17.41
CA GLU A 27 13.61 -0.23 17.47
C GLU A 27 14.54 -0.87 16.42
N GLN A 28 14.11 -1.97 15.79
CA GLN A 28 14.86 -2.61 14.70
C GLN A 28 14.80 -1.80 13.40
N TRP A 29 13.85 -0.85 13.27
CA TRP A 29 13.61 -0.10 12.05
C TRP A 29 14.23 1.30 12.11
N LYS A 30 14.93 1.68 11.04
CA LYS A 30 15.51 3.02 10.84
C LYS A 30 14.46 4.03 10.38
N GLY A 31 13.45 3.58 9.63
CA GLY A 31 12.41 4.43 9.06
C GLY A 31 11.41 3.68 8.19
N ILE A 32 10.47 4.43 7.62
CA ILE A 32 9.45 3.94 6.68
C ILE A 32 9.61 4.65 5.34
N ILE A 33 9.51 3.91 4.24
CA ILE A 33 9.44 4.44 2.87
C ILE A 33 8.04 4.13 2.32
N ALA A 34 7.23 5.16 2.12
CA ALA A 34 5.89 5.00 1.56
C ALA A 34 5.95 4.97 0.02
N VAL A 35 5.31 3.97 -0.59
CA VAL A 35 5.08 3.94 -2.03
C VAL A 35 3.96 4.91 -2.35
N SER A 36 4.26 5.99 -3.07
CA SER A 36 3.28 7.00 -3.41
C SER A 36 2.42 6.55 -4.59
N ARG A 37 1.09 6.67 -4.54
CA ARG A 37 0.28 7.35 -3.49
C ARG A 37 -0.38 6.40 -2.48
N GLY A 38 -0.55 5.13 -2.82
CA GLY A 38 -1.33 4.16 -2.04
C GLY A 38 -0.77 3.96 -0.63
N GLY A 39 0.53 3.78 -0.50
CA GLY A 39 1.25 3.61 0.76
C GLY A 39 1.28 4.82 1.69
N LEU A 40 0.85 6.02 1.25
CA LEU A 40 0.96 7.24 2.07
C LEU A 40 0.14 7.14 3.36
N VAL A 41 -1.15 6.78 3.27
CA VAL A 41 -2.01 6.62 4.45
C VAL A 41 -1.55 5.46 5.35
N PRO A 42 -1.31 4.24 4.83
CA PRO A 42 -0.78 3.14 5.65
C PRO A 42 0.54 3.49 6.34
N SER A 43 1.45 4.20 5.67
CA SER A 43 2.73 4.62 6.28
C SER A 43 2.55 5.54 7.47
N ALA A 44 1.58 6.46 7.43
CA ALA A 44 1.28 7.37 8.53
C ALA A 44 0.72 6.62 9.74
N ILE A 45 -0.10 5.59 9.50
CA ILE A 45 -0.64 4.73 10.56
C ILE A 45 0.48 3.89 11.17
N LEU A 46 1.32 3.23 10.36
CA LEU A 46 2.48 2.49 10.86
C LEU A 46 3.44 3.39 11.67
N ALA A 47 3.74 4.58 11.16
CA ALA A 47 4.60 5.55 11.84
C ALA A 47 4.06 5.90 13.23
N ARG A 48 2.74 6.08 13.35
CA ARG A 48 2.07 6.33 14.63
C ARG A 48 2.16 5.14 15.58
N GLU A 49 1.86 3.93 15.11
CA GLU A 49 1.85 2.73 15.97
C GLU A 49 3.25 2.29 16.40
N LEU A 50 4.24 2.43 15.52
CA LEU A 50 5.64 2.04 15.78
C LEU A 50 6.47 3.18 16.39
N GLY A 51 5.92 4.39 16.51
CA GLY A 51 6.65 5.56 17.02
C GLY A 51 7.78 6.04 16.11
N ILE A 52 7.73 5.70 14.81
CA ILE A 52 8.77 6.04 13.83
C ILE A 52 8.50 7.44 13.27
N ARG A 53 9.45 8.35 13.43
CA ARG A 53 9.36 9.73 12.89
C ARG A 53 10.05 9.91 11.55
N TYR A 54 10.98 9.02 11.19
CA TYR A 54 11.61 9.03 9.87
C TYR A 54 10.68 8.35 8.88
N VAL A 55 9.95 9.16 8.11
CA VAL A 55 9.11 8.70 7.01
C VAL A 55 9.54 9.42 5.74
N ASP A 56 9.90 8.66 4.72
CA ASP A 56 10.21 9.17 3.38
C ASP A 56 9.34 8.46 2.33
N THR A 57 9.51 8.79 1.06
CA THR A 57 8.66 8.32 -0.04
C THR A 57 9.46 7.83 -1.24
N VAL A 58 8.84 6.93 -2.01
CA VAL A 58 9.21 6.63 -3.39
C VAL A 58 8.01 6.89 -4.29
N CYS A 59 8.21 7.65 -5.36
CA CYS A 59 7.15 8.10 -6.25
C CYS A 59 7.32 7.43 -7.61
N ILE A 60 6.39 6.54 -7.96
CA ILE A 60 6.39 5.78 -9.20
C ILE A 60 5.16 6.19 -10.01
N SER A 61 5.35 6.53 -11.28
CA SER A 61 4.25 6.73 -12.23
C SER A 61 4.27 5.65 -13.30
N SER A 62 3.13 5.01 -13.55
CA SER A 62 2.92 4.16 -14.73
C SER A 62 2.23 4.98 -15.82
N TYR A 63 2.82 5.05 -17.01
CA TYR A 63 2.14 5.58 -18.20
C TYR A 63 1.67 4.42 -19.08
N ASP A 64 0.41 4.44 -19.50
CA ASP A 64 -0.09 3.57 -20.56
C ASP A 64 0.08 4.32 -21.89
N HIS A 65 1.27 4.21 -22.50
CA HIS A 65 1.44 4.54 -23.91
C HIS A 65 1.62 3.23 -24.67
N ASP A 66 0.57 2.82 -25.38
CA ASP A 66 0.56 1.72 -26.34
C ASP A 66 1.34 0.45 -25.92
N HIS A 67 0.66 -0.41 -25.16
CA HIS A 67 1.01 -1.82 -24.91
C HIS A 67 2.25 -2.12 -24.05
N GLN A 68 3.04 -1.12 -23.64
CA GLN A 68 4.16 -1.30 -22.71
C GLN A 68 4.04 -0.33 -21.53
N ARG A 69 3.83 -0.86 -20.31
CA ARG A 69 3.81 -0.06 -19.08
C ARG A 69 5.22 0.40 -18.75
N ASP A 70 5.61 1.57 -19.28
CA ASP A 70 6.83 2.24 -18.84
C ASP A 70 6.59 2.86 -17.47
N MET A 71 7.15 2.21 -16.44
CA MET A 71 7.19 2.74 -15.08
C MET A 71 8.36 3.73 -14.97
N LYS A 72 8.06 4.93 -14.50
CA LYS A 72 9.05 5.99 -14.27
C LYS A 72 9.13 6.32 -12.78
N VAL A 73 10.36 6.27 -12.25
CA VAL A 73 10.66 6.76 -10.90
C VAL A 73 10.79 8.29 -10.95
N LEU A 74 9.92 8.99 -10.24
CA LEU A 74 9.90 10.46 -10.16
C LEU A 74 10.76 10.97 -9.00
N LYS A 75 10.75 10.23 -7.88
CA LYS A 75 11.54 10.49 -6.68
C LYS A 75 11.79 9.15 -5.97
N GLN A 76 12.96 8.98 -5.39
CA GLN A 76 13.31 7.81 -4.58
C GLN A 76 13.98 8.24 -3.28
N ALA A 77 13.74 7.50 -2.20
CA ALA A 77 14.57 7.57 -1.00
C ALA A 77 15.94 6.95 -1.31
N GLU A 78 16.97 7.37 -0.60
CA GLU A 78 18.33 6.88 -0.82
C GLU A 78 18.57 5.50 -0.17
N GLY A 79 19.56 4.76 -0.68
CA GLY A 79 20.01 3.49 -0.13
C GLY A 79 19.30 2.26 -0.71
N ASP A 80 19.64 1.08 -0.18
CA ASP A 80 19.14 -0.23 -0.61
C ASP A 80 17.98 -0.76 0.26
N GLY A 81 17.45 0.09 1.14
CA GLY A 81 16.35 -0.23 2.04
C GLY A 81 16.74 -0.96 3.33
N GLU A 82 18.03 -1.17 3.61
CA GLU A 82 18.44 -1.91 4.80
C GLU A 82 17.94 -1.30 6.11
N GLY A 83 17.10 -2.05 6.83
CA GLY A 83 16.48 -1.60 8.09
C GLY A 83 15.29 -0.65 7.89
N PHE A 84 14.77 -0.51 6.67
CA PHE A 84 13.55 0.24 6.38
C PHE A 84 12.37 -0.70 6.12
N ILE A 85 11.18 -0.23 6.49
CA ILE A 85 9.91 -0.77 6.04
C ILE A 85 9.53 -0.02 4.77
N VAL A 86 9.31 -0.73 3.66
CA VAL A 86 8.64 -0.15 2.49
C VAL A 86 7.18 -0.57 2.53
N ILE A 87 6.25 0.36 2.36
CA ILE A 87 4.81 0.07 2.44
C ILE A 87 4.02 0.62 1.26
N ASP A 88 3.11 -0.21 0.74
CA ASP A 88 2.03 0.20 -0.18
C ASP A 88 0.66 -0.25 0.36
N ASP A 89 -0.44 0.23 -0.22
CA ASP A 89 -1.79 -0.19 0.18
C ASP A 89 -2.15 -1.59 -0.34
N LEU A 90 -1.78 -1.89 -1.58
CA LEU A 90 -2.13 -3.13 -2.26
C LEU A 90 -1.01 -3.60 -3.17
N VAL A 91 -0.72 -4.91 -3.16
CA VAL A 91 -0.07 -5.56 -4.29
C VAL A 91 -1.10 -6.26 -5.18
N ASP A 92 -1.22 -5.79 -6.43
CA ASP A 92 -2.13 -6.37 -7.43
C ASP A 92 -1.41 -7.36 -8.36
N THR A 93 -0.98 -6.88 -9.55
CA THR A 93 -0.29 -7.70 -10.56
C THR A 93 1.20 -7.86 -10.29
N GLY A 94 1.79 -7.01 -9.44
CA GLY A 94 3.18 -7.13 -9.01
C GLY A 94 4.18 -6.18 -9.68
N GLY A 95 3.85 -5.49 -10.77
CA GLY A 95 4.82 -4.64 -11.50
C GLY A 95 5.51 -3.60 -10.61
N THR A 96 4.74 -2.83 -9.82
CA THR A 96 5.33 -1.88 -8.85
C THR A 96 6.19 -2.60 -7.81
N ALA A 97 5.74 -3.75 -7.31
CA ALA A 97 6.45 -4.54 -6.31
C ALA A 97 7.81 -5.04 -6.81
N GLU A 98 7.89 -5.50 -8.06
CA GLU A 98 9.17 -5.90 -8.68
C GLU A 98 10.16 -4.75 -8.71
N MET A 99 9.72 -3.54 -9.10
CA MET A 99 10.59 -2.37 -9.11
C MET A 99 11.01 -1.95 -7.69
N ILE A 100 10.10 -2.02 -6.72
CA ILE A 100 10.43 -1.81 -5.29
C ILE A 100 11.51 -2.79 -4.83
N ARG A 101 11.42 -4.07 -5.18
CA ARG A 101 12.43 -5.08 -4.84
C ARG A 101 13.78 -4.83 -5.50
N GLN A 102 13.80 -4.28 -6.72
CA GLN A 102 15.03 -3.90 -7.38
C GLN A 102 15.70 -2.68 -6.72
N MET A 103 14.91 -1.67 -6.33
CA MET A 103 15.42 -0.45 -5.70
C MET A 103 15.83 -0.66 -4.24
N TYR A 104 15.05 -1.43 -3.48
CA TYR A 104 15.23 -1.64 -2.05
C TYR A 104 15.33 -3.13 -1.70
N PRO A 105 16.35 -3.84 -2.20
CA PRO A 105 16.46 -5.30 -2.05
C PRO A 105 16.61 -5.77 -0.60
N LYS A 106 16.98 -4.88 0.32
CA LYS A 106 17.13 -5.19 1.76
C LYS A 106 16.01 -4.62 2.63
N ALA A 107 15.03 -3.94 2.05
CA ALA A 107 13.86 -3.49 2.81
C ALA A 107 12.91 -4.64 3.11
N LYS A 108 12.19 -4.51 4.24
CA LYS A 108 10.99 -5.30 4.51
C LYS A 108 9.83 -4.65 3.75
N PHE A 109 9.41 -5.24 2.64
CA PHE A 109 8.34 -4.72 1.82
C PHE A 109 7.00 -5.34 2.21
N VAL A 110 6.05 -4.51 2.64
CA VAL A 110 4.74 -4.95 3.15
C VAL A 110 3.60 -4.21 2.47
N THR A 111 2.42 -4.80 2.45
CA THR A 111 1.19 -4.14 1.98
C THR A 111 0.02 -4.38 2.91
N VAL A 112 -1.03 -3.57 2.83
CA VAL A 112 -2.26 -3.84 3.62
C VAL A 112 -3.02 -5.02 3.01
N CYS A 113 -3.22 -4.98 1.69
CA CYS A 113 -3.90 -6.00 0.92
C CYS A 113 -2.95 -6.69 -0.07
N ALA A 114 -3.24 -7.95 -0.41
CA ALA A 114 -2.52 -8.66 -1.46
C ALA A 114 -3.47 -9.50 -2.32
N LYS A 115 -3.27 -9.46 -3.64
CA LYS A 115 -3.90 -10.37 -4.59
C LYS A 115 -2.97 -11.52 -4.98
N PRO A 116 -3.50 -12.68 -5.41
CA PRO A 116 -2.70 -13.86 -5.73
C PRO A 116 -1.52 -13.62 -6.67
N ALA A 117 -1.69 -12.80 -7.72
CA ALA A 117 -0.63 -12.56 -8.71
C ALA A 117 0.61 -11.90 -8.10
N GLY A 118 0.43 -10.89 -7.24
CA GLY A 118 1.53 -10.14 -6.66
C GLY A 118 1.94 -10.54 -5.23
N LYS A 119 1.15 -11.37 -4.54
CA LYS A 119 1.36 -11.77 -3.13
C LYS A 119 2.74 -12.34 -2.83
N HIS A 120 3.37 -13.04 -3.77
CA HIS A 120 4.69 -13.62 -3.59
C HIS A 120 5.84 -12.59 -3.61
N LEU A 121 5.57 -11.34 -3.98
CA LEU A 121 6.55 -10.27 -4.07
C LEU A 121 6.65 -9.43 -2.79
N VAL A 122 5.72 -9.59 -1.85
CA VAL A 122 5.70 -8.88 -0.56
C VAL A 122 6.16 -9.81 0.57
N ASP A 123 6.81 -9.25 1.58
CA ASP A 123 7.27 -10.00 2.75
C ASP A 123 6.17 -10.26 3.77
N ASP A 124 5.14 -9.41 3.82
CA ASP A 124 3.96 -9.56 4.68
C ASP A 124 2.79 -8.72 4.17
N TYR A 125 1.57 -9.11 4.55
CA TYR A 125 0.33 -8.39 4.29
C TYR A 125 -0.76 -8.84 5.27
N VAL A 126 -1.93 -8.20 5.25
CA VAL A 126 -3.02 -8.51 6.21
C VAL A 126 -4.24 -9.15 5.55
N VAL A 127 -4.69 -8.64 4.40
CA VAL A 127 -5.94 -9.08 3.79
C VAL A 127 -5.69 -9.72 2.42
N ASP A 128 -6.06 -10.99 2.28
CA ASP A 128 -6.15 -11.66 0.98
C ASP A 128 -7.36 -11.14 0.20
N ILE A 129 -7.14 -10.72 -1.04
CA ILE A 129 -8.18 -10.24 -1.95
C ILE A 129 -8.17 -11.10 -3.22
N PRO A 130 -9.31 -11.62 -3.70
CA PRO A 130 -9.33 -12.36 -4.96
C PRO A 130 -8.88 -11.49 -6.14
N GLN A 131 -8.19 -12.09 -7.12
CA GLN A 131 -7.57 -11.36 -8.24
C GLN A 131 -8.56 -10.44 -9.00
N GLU A 132 -9.75 -10.97 -9.29
CA GLU A 132 -10.82 -10.27 -10.04
C GLU A 132 -11.61 -9.25 -9.20
N THR A 133 -11.29 -9.11 -7.91
CA THR A 133 -11.98 -8.17 -7.02
C THR A 133 -11.45 -6.76 -7.23
N TRP A 134 -12.37 -5.82 -7.43
CA TRP A 134 -12.05 -4.40 -7.43
C TRP A 134 -12.13 -3.87 -6.00
N ILE A 135 -11.06 -3.24 -5.52
CA ILE A 135 -11.03 -2.62 -4.19
C ILE A 135 -11.33 -1.14 -4.34
N GLU A 136 -12.29 -0.62 -3.56
CA GLU A 136 -12.48 0.82 -3.39
C GLU A 136 -11.84 1.25 -2.07
N GLN A 137 -10.76 2.03 -2.17
CA GLN A 137 -10.02 2.55 -1.03
C GLN A 137 -10.72 3.76 -0.43
N PRO A 138 -10.49 4.06 0.87
CA PRO A 138 -11.28 5.08 1.56
C PRO A 138 -11.01 6.51 1.06
N TRP A 139 -9.86 6.78 0.44
CA TRP A 139 -9.54 8.08 -0.18
C TRP A 139 -10.19 8.29 -1.55
N ASP A 140 -10.73 7.25 -2.17
CA ASP A 140 -11.48 7.34 -3.43
C ASP A 140 -12.99 7.52 -3.20
N MET A 141 -13.41 7.54 -1.93
CA MET A 141 -14.81 7.63 -1.51
C MET A 141 -15.06 8.82 -0.60
N ALA A 142 -16.30 9.28 -0.55
CA ALA A 142 -16.76 10.30 0.37
C ALA A 142 -18.19 10.02 0.81
N VAL A 143 -18.59 10.54 1.97
CA VAL A 143 -20.00 10.54 2.38
C VAL A 143 -20.76 11.51 1.48
N THR A 144 -21.69 10.99 0.70
CA THR A 144 -22.53 11.79 -0.19
C THR A 144 -24.00 11.72 0.24
N PHE A 145 -24.75 12.76 -0.07
CA PHE A 145 -26.20 12.70 0.01
C PHE A 145 -26.73 11.61 -0.94
N VAL A 146 -27.74 10.86 -0.51
CA VAL A 146 -28.41 9.84 -1.31
C VAL A 146 -29.91 10.13 -1.29
N ASP A 147 -30.50 10.29 -2.47
CA ASP A 147 -31.94 10.49 -2.60
C ASP A 147 -32.73 9.34 -1.97
N PRO A 148 -33.89 9.61 -1.34
CA PRO A 148 -34.81 8.55 -0.99
C PRO A 148 -35.27 7.80 -2.25
N ILE A 149 -35.45 6.49 -2.12
CA ILE A 149 -35.89 5.63 -3.25
C ILE A 149 -37.24 6.10 -3.79
N ALA A 150 -38.14 6.53 -2.91
CA ALA A 150 -39.40 7.17 -3.27
C ALA A 150 -39.23 8.70 -3.27
N LYS A 151 -39.38 9.33 -4.43
CA LYS A 151 -39.46 10.79 -4.56
C LYS A 151 -40.89 11.24 -4.23
N GLN A 152 -41.03 12.16 -3.27
CA GLN A 152 -42.31 12.87 -3.01
C GLN A 152 -42.40 14.11 -3.88
#